data_AF-A0A3E5DH82-F1
#
_entry.id   AF-A0A3E5DH82-F1
#
_cell.length_a   1.000
_cell.length_b   1.000
_cell.length_c   1.000
_cell.angle_alpha   90.00
_cell.angle_beta   90.00
_cell.angle_gamma   90.00
#
_symmetry.space_group_name_H-M   'P 1'
#
loop_
_entity.id
_entity.type
_entity.pdbx_description
1 polymer ?
#
loop_
_entity_poly.entity_id
_entity_poly.type
_entity_poly.pdbx_seq_one_letter_code
_entity_poly.pdbx_strand_id
1 'polypeptide(L)'
;MTPEWADRLGLPQGIAVAVGALDAHMGAVGASVAPGILTRIMGTSTCDIMVAGKDEVGGRCIKGICGQVDGSVLPGFIGFEAGQSAFGDIYAWFRKMLAWTLKDIPGGEARQKVLDGMLVELTREAQDMEPSEDGVVALDWMNGRRTPDADQNVKGAVAGLTLGTSAPEIFRALVEATAFGSRRIVEHMKGQGLRIDSVNAIGGISKKAPFVMQTLADVLDMPIRVV
;
A
#
# COMPACT_ATOMS: atom_id res chain seq x y z
N MET A 1 -2.06 -22.81 -27.77
CA MET A 1 -2.40 -23.91 -26.85
C MET A 1 -2.31 -25.24 -27.60
N THR A 2 -1.85 -26.34 -26.97
CA THR A 2 -1.82 -27.66 -27.63
C THR A 2 -3.23 -28.24 -27.79
N PRO A 3 -3.47 -29.15 -28.75
CA PRO A 3 -4.78 -29.80 -28.93
C PRO A 3 -5.31 -30.52 -27.68
N GLU A 4 -4.43 -31.22 -26.95
CA GLU A 4 -4.79 -31.95 -25.72
C GLU A 4 -5.39 -31.02 -24.64
N TRP A 5 -4.74 -29.88 -24.38
CA TRP A 5 -5.22 -28.92 -23.38
C TRP A 5 -6.47 -28.17 -23.84
N ALA A 6 -6.61 -27.94 -25.15
CA ALA A 6 -7.80 -27.33 -25.71
C ALA A 6 -9.05 -28.20 -25.52
N ASP A 7 -8.94 -29.51 -25.76
CA ASP A 7 -10.00 -30.48 -25.51
C ASP A 7 -10.36 -30.53 -24.01
N ARG A 8 -9.35 -30.67 -23.13
CA ARG A 8 -9.53 -30.73 -21.68
C ARG A 8 -10.23 -29.52 -21.06
N LEU A 9 -9.95 -28.31 -21.58
CA LEU A 9 -10.50 -27.06 -21.06
C LEU A 9 -11.77 -26.60 -21.80
N GLY A 10 -12.18 -27.31 -22.86
CA GLY A 10 -13.32 -26.92 -23.70
C GLY A 10 -13.09 -25.62 -24.48
N LEU A 11 -11.85 -25.35 -24.89
CA LEU A 11 -11.45 -24.12 -25.58
C LEU A 11 -11.06 -24.38 -27.04
N PRO A 12 -11.14 -23.38 -27.95
CA PRO A 12 -10.71 -23.54 -29.33
C PRO A 12 -9.22 -23.90 -29.46
N GLN A 13 -8.91 -24.84 -30.35
CA GLN A 13 -7.53 -25.14 -30.73
C GLN A 13 -6.88 -23.93 -31.40
N GLY A 14 -5.57 -23.75 -31.19
CA GLY A 14 -4.83 -22.63 -31.78
C GLY A 14 -5.03 -21.28 -31.07
N ILE A 15 -5.86 -21.18 -30.03
CA ILE A 15 -5.94 -19.95 -29.23
C ILE A 15 -4.56 -19.58 -28.66
N ALA A 16 -4.26 -18.28 -28.72
CA ALA A 16 -3.03 -17.73 -28.18
C ALA A 16 -2.97 -17.95 -26.66
N VAL A 17 -1.79 -18.34 -26.17
CA VAL A 17 -1.51 -18.47 -24.73
C VAL A 17 -0.51 -17.39 -24.40
N ALA A 18 -0.91 -16.44 -23.54
CA ALA A 18 -0.02 -15.41 -23.07
C ALA A 18 1.09 -16.02 -22.21
N VAL A 19 2.25 -15.36 -22.18
CA VAL A 19 3.31 -15.71 -21.21
C VAL A 19 2.84 -15.38 -19.79
N GLY A 20 3.39 -16.09 -18.80
CA GLY A 20 3.13 -15.78 -17.40
C GLY A 20 3.64 -14.37 -17.03
N ALA A 21 2.94 -13.71 -16.12
CA ALA A 21 3.26 -12.37 -15.63
C ALA A 21 3.02 -12.27 -14.12
N LEU A 22 3.62 -11.25 -13.49
CA LEU A 22 3.47 -10.98 -12.06
C LEU A 22 2.13 -10.33 -11.76
N ASP A 23 1.50 -10.73 -10.66
CA ASP A 23 0.16 -10.29 -10.27
C ASP A 23 0.06 -8.77 -10.06
N ALA A 24 1.00 -8.17 -9.32
CA ALA A 24 1.05 -6.73 -9.07
C ALA A 24 1.27 -5.92 -10.35
N HIS A 25 2.13 -6.42 -11.24
CA HIS A 25 2.40 -5.78 -12.54
C HIS A 25 1.15 -5.81 -13.41
N MET A 26 0.46 -6.96 -13.48
CA MET A 26 -0.80 -7.07 -14.23
C MET A 26 -1.95 -6.32 -13.57
N GLY A 27 -1.94 -6.21 -12.24
CA GLY A 27 -2.82 -5.32 -11.49
C GLY A 27 -2.62 -3.86 -11.88
N ALA A 28 -1.37 -3.43 -12.06
CA ALA A 28 -1.06 -2.09 -12.55
C ALA A 28 -1.53 -1.85 -13.99
N VAL A 29 -1.36 -2.83 -14.88
CA VAL A 29 -1.92 -2.79 -16.24
C VAL A 29 -3.44 -2.68 -16.20
N GLY A 30 -4.12 -3.52 -15.42
CA GLY A 30 -5.58 -3.47 -15.25
C GLY A 30 -6.07 -2.15 -14.65
N ALA A 31 -5.24 -1.49 -13.84
CA ALA A 31 -5.48 -0.16 -13.29
C ALA A 31 -5.08 0.99 -14.23
N SER A 32 -4.76 0.72 -15.50
CA SER A 32 -4.35 1.72 -16.49
C SER A 32 -3.10 2.53 -16.09
N VAL A 33 -2.05 1.83 -15.62
CA VAL A 33 -0.74 2.46 -15.35
C VAL A 33 -0.20 3.17 -16.59
N ALA A 34 0.41 4.34 -16.39
CA ALA A 34 1.02 5.15 -17.45
C ALA A 34 2.18 5.98 -16.88
N PRO A 35 3.07 6.54 -17.72
CA PRO A 35 4.14 7.42 -17.25
C PRO A 35 3.62 8.60 -16.44
N GLY A 36 4.19 8.80 -15.25
CA GLY A 36 3.72 9.80 -14.29
C GLY A 36 2.66 9.31 -13.30
N ILE A 37 2.14 8.09 -13.46
CA ILE A 37 1.15 7.50 -12.56
C ILE A 37 1.81 6.39 -11.73
N LEU A 38 1.77 6.54 -10.41
CA LEU A 38 2.16 5.47 -9.49
C LEU A 38 0.93 4.61 -9.16
N THR A 39 0.93 3.34 -9.59
CA THR A 39 -0.13 2.42 -9.19
C THR A 39 0.24 1.74 -7.88
N ARG A 40 -0.53 2.00 -6.82
CA ARG A 40 -0.36 1.37 -5.51
C ARG A 40 -1.37 0.24 -5.36
N ILE A 41 -0.88 -0.99 -5.23
CA ILE A 41 -1.67 -2.17 -4.89
C ILE A 41 -1.70 -2.29 -3.37
N MET A 42 -2.83 -1.92 -2.76
CA MET A 42 -2.97 -1.68 -1.32
C MET A 42 -3.73 -2.80 -0.62
N GLY A 43 -3.01 -3.56 0.21
CA GLY A 43 -3.54 -4.64 1.03
C GLY A 43 -2.89 -4.67 2.41
N THR A 44 -2.50 -5.88 2.86
CA THR A 44 -1.72 -6.09 4.08
C THR A 44 -0.42 -5.29 4.07
N SER A 45 0.22 -5.24 2.89
CA SER A 45 1.34 -4.38 2.52
C SER A 45 1.01 -3.60 1.25
N THR A 46 1.93 -2.79 0.71
CA THR A 46 1.79 -2.23 -0.64
C THR A 46 2.81 -2.80 -1.61
N CYS A 47 2.41 -2.90 -2.88
CA CYS A 47 3.32 -2.99 -4.00
C CYS A 47 3.03 -1.78 -4.89
N ASP A 48 4.08 -1.01 -5.20
CA ASP A 48 3.97 0.26 -5.90
C ASP A 48 4.65 0.10 -7.27
N ILE A 49 3.84 0.15 -8.33
CA ILE A 49 4.27 -0.10 -9.70
C ILE A 49 4.17 1.19 -10.50
N MET A 50 5.22 1.51 -11.25
CA MET A 50 5.19 2.58 -12.23
C MET A 50 5.95 2.22 -13.49
N VAL A 51 5.77 3.03 -14.52
CA VAL A 51 6.49 2.92 -15.79
C VAL A 51 7.07 4.26 -16.18
N ALA A 52 8.21 4.25 -16.86
CA ALA A 52 8.78 5.45 -17.48
C ALA A 52 9.40 5.13 -18.84
N GLY A 53 9.51 6.13 -19.71
CA GLY A 53 10.08 5.96 -21.05
C GLY A 53 11.57 5.59 -20.97
N LYS A 54 12.08 4.79 -21.92
CA LYS A 54 13.50 4.41 -21.94
C LYS A 54 14.43 5.61 -22.03
N ASP A 55 14.08 6.61 -22.84
CA ASP A 55 14.86 7.83 -22.99
C ASP A 55 14.80 8.72 -21.73
N GLU A 56 13.63 8.75 -21.06
CA GLU A 56 13.47 9.43 -19.77
C GLU A 56 14.44 8.82 -18.77
N VAL A 57 14.42 7.49 -18.60
CA VAL A 57 15.27 6.77 -17.64
C VAL A 57 16.76 6.86 -18.03
N GLY A 58 17.07 6.72 -19.32
CA GLY A 58 18.42 6.68 -19.84
C GLY A 58 19.24 5.55 -19.20
N GLY A 59 20.49 5.84 -18.83
CA GLY A 59 21.37 4.90 -18.13
C GLY A 59 21.20 4.85 -16.60
N ARG A 60 20.17 5.48 -16.04
CA ARG A 60 20.00 5.57 -14.58
C ARG A 60 19.54 4.23 -14.00
N CYS A 61 20.21 3.83 -12.91
CA CYS A 61 19.79 2.73 -12.05
C CYS A 61 19.20 3.34 -10.77
N ILE A 62 17.88 3.25 -10.62
CA ILE A 62 17.17 3.82 -9.48
C ILE A 62 17.45 2.96 -8.25
N LYS A 63 18.10 3.54 -7.25
CA LYS A 63 18.53 2.86 -6.02
C LYS A 63 17.39 2.73 -5.03
N GLY A 64 17.50 1.78 -4.10
CA GLY A 64 16.62 1.67 -2.93
C GLY A 64 15.18 1.22 -3.21
N ILE A 65 14.86 0.82 -4.43
CA ILE A 65 13.59 0.22 -4.83
C ILE A 65 13.73 -1.31 -4.98
N CYS A 66 12.63 -2.04 -5.18
CA CYS A 66 12.65 -3.50 -5.33
C CYS A 66 13.20 -3.94 -6.69
N GLY A 67 12.85 -3.24 -7.77
CA GLY A 67 13.27 -3.65 -9.11
C GLY A 67 13.07 -2.58 -10.17
N GLN A 68 13.88 -2.67 -11.22
CA GLN A 68 13.83 -1.86 -12.45
C GLN A 68 14.11 -2.79 -13.63
N VAL A 69 13.13 -3.00 -14.51
CA VAL A 69 13.25 -4.00 -15.58
C VAL A 69 12.58 -3.50 -16.88
N ASP A 70 13.27 -3.67 -18.00
CA ASP A 70 12.76 -3.34 -19.34
C ASP A 70 11.58 -4.24 -19.72
N GLY A 71 10.44 -3.64 -20.06
CA GLY A 71 9.25 -4.34 -20.56
C GLY A 71 8.50 -5.17 -19.50
N SER A 72 8.81 -5.00 -18.21
CA SER A 72 8.23 -5.84 -17.15
C SER A 72 6.76 -5.53 -16.83
N VAL A 73 6.27 -4.34 -17.19
CA VAL A 73 4.89 -3.90 -16.95
C VAL A 73 4.20 -3.58 -18.27
N LEU A 74 4.78 -2.64 -19.05
CA LEU A 74 4.32 -2.29 -20.39
C LEU A 74 5.43 -2.47 -21.42
N PRO A 75 5.15 -3.07 -22.59
CA PRO A 75 6.11 -3.12 -23.70
C PRO A 75 6.59 -1.72 -24.09
N GLY A 76 7.90 -1.56 -24.29
CA GLY A 76 8.51 -0.28 -24.67
C GLY A 76 8.83 0.67 -23.52
N PHE A 77 8.47 0.32 -22.28
CA PHE A 77 8.76 1.12 -21.08
C PHE A 77 9.68 0.38 -20.11
N ILE A 78 10.34 1.11 -19.23
CA ILE A 78 10.98 0.54 -18.05
C ILE A 78 9.93 0.47 -16.94
N GLY A 79 9.72 -0.72 -16.37
CA GLY A 79 8.89 -0.91 -15.19
C GLY A 79 9.70 -0.82 -13.91
N PHE A 80 9.12 -0.18 -12.90
CA PHE A 80 9.71 -0.02 -11.58
C PHE A 80 8.78 -0.61 -10.53
N GLU A 81 9.38 -1.29 -9.55
CA GLU A 81 8.68 -1.81 -8.38
C GLU A 81 9.29 -1.25 -7.11
N ALA A 82 8.45 -0.73 -6.24
CA ALA A 82 8.73 -0.35 -4.87
C ALA A 82 7.67 -0.97 -3.94
N GLY A 83 7.84 -0.84 -2.63
CA GLY A 83 6.77 -1.24 -1.73
C GLY A 83 6.99 -0.86 -0.27
N GLN A 84 5.89 -0.81 0.45
CA GLN A 84 5.85 -0.55 1.88
C GLN A 84 5.57 -1.86 2.63
N SER A 85 6.44 -2.26 3.56
CA SER A 85 6.45 -3.62 4.16
C SER A 85 5.17 -4.00 4.88
N ALA A 86 4.51 -3.04 5.51
CA ALA A 86 3.22 -3.20 6.15
C ALA A 86 2.40 -1.92 5.92
N PHE A 87 1.12 -2.10 5.65
CA PHE A 87 0.17 -1.01 5.47
C PHE A 87 -1.13 -1.39 6.20
N GLY A 88 -1.95 -2.26 5.61
CA GLY A 88 -3.12 -2.82 6.28
C GLY A 88 -2.78 -3.66 7.52
N ASP A 89 -1.63 -4.33 7.53
CA ASP A 89 -1.17 -5.14 8.67
C ASP A 89 -0.92 -4.30 9.93
N ILE A 90 -0.58 -3.01 9.80
CA ILE A 90 -0.41 -2.12 10.94
C ILE A 90 -1.75 -1.89 11.63
N TYR A 91 -2.82 -1.68 10.85
CA TYR A 91 -4.17 -1.52 11.38
C TYR A 91 -4.69 -2.81 12.02
N ALA A 92 -4.43 -3.95 11.36
CA ALA A 92 -4.78 -5.26 11.89
C ALA A 92 -4.02 -5.58 13.19
N TRP A 93 -2.74 -5.21 13.27
CA TRP A 93 -1.91 -5.34 14.46
C TRP A 93 -2.45 -4.50 15.62
N PHE A 94 -2.79 -3.23 15.38
CA PHE A 94 -3.32 -2.36 16.42
C PHE A 94 -4.68 -2.85 16.93
N ARG A 95 -5.58 -3.28 16.03
CA ARG A 95 -6.81 -3.98 16.42
C ARG A 95 -6.53 -5.21 17.28
N LYS A 96 -5.55 -6.03 16.91
CA LYS A 96 -5.16 -7.23 17.68
C LYS A 96 -4.64 -6.88 19.08
N MET A 97 -3.87 -5.80 19.22
CA MET A 97 -3.39 -5.28 20.50
C MET A 97 -4.57 -4.92 21.42
N LEU A 98 -5.54 -4.14 20.91
CA LEU A 98 -6.72 -3.76 21.68
C LEU A 98 -7.61 -4.96 22.03
N ALA A 99 -7.75 -5.90 21.08
CA ALA A 99 -8.53 -7.11 21.26
C ALA A 99 -7.93 -8.11 22.27
N TRP A 100 -6.68 -7.92 22.71
CA TRP A 100 -6.03 -8.84 23.65
C TRP A 100 -6.79 -8.97 24.97
N THR A 101 -7.46 -7.91 25.42
CA THR A 101 -8.29 -7.91 26.64
C THR A 101 -9.54 -8.79 26.50
N LEU A 102 -9.96 -9.10 25.27
CA LEU A 102 -11.12 -9.94 24.97
C LEU A 102 -10.75 -11.42 24.79
N LYS A 103 -9.50 -11.83 25.09
CA LYS A 103 -9.03 -13.20 24.86
C LYS A 103 -9.77 -14.26 25.68
N ASP A 104 -10.15 -13.93 26.91
CA ASP A 104 -10.79 -14.85 27.86
C ASP A 104 -12.32 -14.77 27.83
N ILE A 105 -12.88 -13.85 27.04
CA ILE A 105 -14.32 -13.76 26.82
C ILE A 105 -14.71 -14.90 25.86
N PRO A 106 -15.65 -15.79 26.25
CA PRO A 106 -16.10 -16.87 25.38
C PRO A 106 -16.51 -16.37 24.00
N GLY A 107 -16.16 -17.16 22.97
CA GLY A 107 -16.55 -16.88 21.59
C GLY A 107 -18.08 -16.79 21.46
N GLY A 108 -18.55 -15.87 20.63
CA GLY A 108 -19.98 -15.66 20.38
C GLY A 108 -20.22 -14.42 19.53
N GLU A 109 -21.45 -14.24 19.06
CA GLU A 109 -21.84 -13.12 18.18
C GLU A 109 -21.50 -11.76 18.77
N ALA A 110 -21.68 -11.56 20.08
CA ALA A 110 -21.37 -10.29 20.75
C ALA A 110 -19.88 -9.95 20.68
N ARG A 111 -19.00 -10.92 20.96
CA ARG A 111 -17.54 -10.74 20.87
C ARG A 111 -17.12 -10.47 19.43
N GLN A 112 -17.68 -11.21 18.47
CA GLN A 112 -17.38 -11.03 17.06
C GLN A 112 -17.82 -9.65 16.56
N LYS A 113 -19.01 -9.20 16.95
CA LYS A 113 -19.53 -7.86 16.63
C LYS A 113 -18.63 -6.74 17.14
N VAL A 114 -18.11 -6.85 18.37
CA VAL A 114 -17.14 -5.87 18.89
C VAL A 114 -15.87 -5.89 18.05
N LEU A 115 -15.30 -7.08 17.80
CA LEU A 115 -14.08 -7.22 17.02
C LEU A 115 -14.21 -6.68 15.58
N ASP A 116 -15.36 -6.84 14.94
CA ASP A 116 -15.62 -6.35 13.59
C ASP A 116 -15.88 -4.84 13.55
N GLY A 117 -16.47 -4.29 14.63
CA GLY A 117 -16.70 -2.84 14.78
C GLY A 117 -15.48 -2.04 15.23
N MET A 118 -14.44 -2.67 15.81
CA MET A 118 -13.29 -1.94 16.39
C MET A 118 -12.64 -0.94 15.43
N LEU A 119 -12.28 -1.36 14.22
CA LEU A 119 -11.64 -0.46 13.26
C LEU A 119 -12.61 0.62 12.75
N VAL A 120 -13.91 0.32 12.70
CA VAL A 120 -14.93 1.29 12.28
C VAL A 120 -15.03 2.42 13.32
N GLU A 121 -15.13 2.09 14.60
CA GLU A 121 -15.19 3.09 15.67
C GLU A 121 -13.88 3.87 15.81
N LEU A 122 -12.73 3.20 15.72
CA LEU A 122 -11.43 3.89 15.69
C LEU A 122 -11.35 4.87 14.52
N THR A 123 -11.79 4.46 13.33
CA THR A 123 -11.80 5.33 12.15
C THR A 123 -12.76 6.50 12.34
N ARG A 124 -13.95 6.26 12.91
CA ARG A 124 -14.95 7.29 13.15
C ARG A 124 -14.42 8.40 14.05
N GLU A 125 -13.74 8.05 15.14
CA GLU A 125 -13.21 9.06 16.06
C GLU A 125 -11.90 9.68 15.51
N ALA A 126 -11.05 8.90 14.84
CA ALA A 126 -9.81 9.39 14.27
C ALA A 126 -10.03 10.41 13.14
N GLN A 127 -11.04 10.20 12.28
CA GLN A 127 -11.33 11.09 11.15
C GLN A 127 -11.90 12.46 11.58
N ASP A 128 -12.54 12.52 12.76
CA ASP A 128 -13.14 13.75 13.28
C ASP A 128 -12.11 14.68 13.97
N MET A 129 -10.87 14.20 14.14
CA MET A 129 -9.78 14.99 14.71
C MET A 129 -9.18 15.92 13.65
N GLU A 130 -8.57 17.03 14.08
CA GLU A 130 -7.78 17.88 13.20
C GLU A 130 -6.31 17.45 13.23
N PRO A 131 -5.53 17.62 12.14
CA PRO A 131 -4.09 17.42 12.17
C PRO A 131 -3.44 18.33 13.22
N SER A 132 -2.45 17.80 13.96
CA SER A 132 -1.75 18.54 15.01
C SER A 132 -0.24 18.36 14.89
N GLU A 133 0.51 19.46 15.06
CA GLU A 133 1.97 19.44 15.06
C GLU A 133 2.55 18.85 16.37
N ASP A 134 1.78 18.93 17.47
CA ASP A 134 2.16 18.41 18.80
C ASP A 134 1.50 17.05 19.10
N GLY A 135 0.90 16.42 18.09
CA GLY A 135 0.16 15.17 18.22
C GLY A 135 1.05 13.94 18.43
N VAL A 136 0.38 12.80 18.67
CA VAL A 136 1.04 11.50 18.67
C VAL A 136 1.62 11.23 17.28
N VAL A 137 2.86 10.76 17.22
CA VAL A 137 3.51 10.37 15.97
C VAL A 137 3.86 8.90 15.99
N ALA A 138 3.82 8.25 14.82
CA ALA A 138 4.19 6.86 14.68
C ALA A 138 5.17 6.63 13.51
N LEU A 139 5.87 5.50 13.57
CA LEU A 139 6.78 5.01 12.54
C LEU A 139 6.30 3.64 12.06
N ASP A 140 6.08 3.48 10.76
CA ASP A 140 5.37 2.37 10.12
C ASP A 140 6.21 1.08 9.93
N TRP A 141 7.38 1.00 10.56
CA TRP A 141 8.36 -0.07 10.35
C TRP A 141 8.12 -1.32 11.20
N MET A 142 6.86 -1.61 11.57
CA MET A 142 6.50 -2.78 12.38
C MET A 142 6.93 -4.11 11.74
N ASN A 143 7.05 -4.15 10.42
CA ASN A 143 7.51 -5.31 9.64
C ASN A 143 8.79 -4.99 8.84
N GLY A 144 9.68 -4.18 9.41
CA GLY A 144 10.86 -3.68 8.69
C GLY A 144 10.50 -2.66 7.61
N ARG A 145 11.47 -2.33 6.75
CA ARG A 145 11.33 -1.39 5.62
C ARG A 145 11.80 -2.03 4.33
N ARG A 146 11.01 -1.91 3.25
CA ARG A 146 11.36 -2.38 1.89
C ARG A 146 11.87 -1.25 1.01
N THR A 147 11.15 -0.14 0.95
CA THR A 147 11.53 1.05 0.18
C THR A 147 11.34 2.31 1.03
N PRO A 148 12.26 3.29 0.97
CA PRO A 148 13.59 3.20 0.34
C PRO A 148 14.54 2.30 1.14
N ASP A 149 15.54 1.73 0.47
CA ASP A 149 16.69 1.02 1.06
C ASP A 149 16.29 -0.06 2.09
N ALA A 150 16.10 -1.28 1.62
CA ALA A 150 15.56 -2.36 2.43
C ALA A 150 16.38 -2.63 3.70
N ASP A 151 15.70 -2.65 4.84
CA ASP A 151 16.25 -3.05 6.14
C ASP A 151 15.16 -3.79 6.93
N GLN A 152 15.40 -5.07 7.23
CA GLN A 152 14.46 -5.91 7.96
C GLN A 152 14.62 -5.75 9.49
N ASN A 153 15.71 -5.13 9.95
CA ASN A 153 16.03 -5.01 11.36
C ASN A 153 15.38 -3.81 12.02
N VAL A 154 14.98 -2.78 11.25
CA VAL A 154 14.25 -1.63 11.80
C VAL A 154 12.91 -2.05 12.44
N LYS A 155 12.38 -1.18 13.29
CA LYS A 155 11.19 -1.43 14.11
C LYS A 155 10.28 -0.21 14.09
N GLY A 156 8.97 -0.45 14.25
CA GLY A 156 7.99 0.61 14.42
C GLY A 156 8.11 1.29 15.79
N ALA A 157 7.56 2.49 15.88
CA ALA A 157 7.55 3.29 17.11
C ALA A 157 6.25 4.09 17.19
N VAL A 158 5.85 4.43 18.43
CA VAL A 158 4.81 5.42 18.72
C VAL A 158 5.39 6.35 19.79
N ALA A 159 5.34 7.66 19.56
CA ALA A 159 5.93 8.68 20.42
C ALA A 159 4.95 9.86 20.63
N GLY A 160 5.19 10.68 21.65
CA GLY A 160 4.30 11.78 22.01
C GLY A 160 3.12 11.38 22.91
N LEU A 161 3.20 10.21 23.55
CA LEU A 161 2.13 9.74 24.44
C LEU A 161 2.07 10.53 25.75
N THR A 162 0.86 10.87 26.19
CA THR A 162 0.55 11.38 27.52
C THR A 162 -0.49 10.48 28.19
N LEU A 163 -0.78 10.71 29.48
CA LEU A 163 -1.87 9.99 30.17
C LEU A 163 -3.25 10.27 29.58
N GLY A 164 -3.40 11.36 28.81
CA GLY A 164 -4.64 11.71 28.11
C GLY A 164 -4.78 11.06 26.74
N THR A 165 -3.74 10.43 26.21
CA THR A 165 -3.76 9.86 24.85
C THR A 165 -4.73 8.69 24.75
N SER A 166 -5.60 8.77 23.75
CA SER A 166 -6.66 7.81 23.44
C SER A 166 -6.26 6.81 22.34
N ALA A 167 -7.00 5.71 22.23
CA ALA A 167 -6.78 4.72 21.18
C ALA A 167 -7.02 5.27 19.75
N PRO A 168 -8.04 6.10 19.48
CA PRO A 168 -8.21 6.74 18.18
C PRO A 168 -7.07 7.70 17.80
N GLU A 169 -6.47 8.42 18.75
CA GLU A 169 -5.29 9.27 18.47
C GLU A 169 -4.09 8.43 18.01
N ILE A 170 -3.83 7.29 18.68
CA ILE A 170 -2.78 6.36 18.24
C ILE A 170 -3.13 5.76 16.87
N PHE A 171 -4.39 5.40 16.63
CA PHE A 171 -4.82 4.87 15.33
C PHE A 171 -4.63 5.89 14.20
N ARG A 172 -4.99 7.16 14.43
CA ARG A 172 -4.73 8.25 13.50
C ARG A 172 -3.25 8.37 13.18
N ALA A 173 -2.39 8.41 14.21
CA ALA A 173 -0.95 8.48 14.04
C ALA A 173 -0.40 7.30 13.21
N LEU A 174 -0.97 6.10 13.35
CA LEU A 174 -0.61 4.94 12.52
C LEU A 174 -1.06 5.10 11.06
N VAL A 175 -2.25 5.64 10.80
CA VAL A 175 -2.73 5.94 9.44
C VAL A 175 -1.81 6.98 8.79
N GLU A 176 -1.54 8.08 9.49
CA GLU A 176 -0.62 9.13 9.04
C GLU A 176 0.79 8.57 8.81
N ALA A 177 1.32 7.72 9.70
CA ALA A 177 2.63 7.08 9.52
C ALA A 177 2.70 6.26 8.24
N THR A 178 1.65 5.52 7.88
CA THR A 178 1.66 4.78 6.61
C THR A 178 1.61 5.71 5.39
N ALA A 179 0.89 6.83 5.47
CA ALA A 179 0.86 7.85 4.43
C ALA A 179 2.21 8.55 4.28
N PHE A 180 2.88 8.88 5.39
CA PHE A 180 4.25 9.40 5.37
C PHE A 180 5.24 8.37 4.81
N GLY A 181 5.12 7.10 5.16
CA GLY A 181 5.91 6.02 4.54
C GLY A 181 5.74 6.00 3.02
N SER A 182 4.50 6.15 2.53
CA SER A 182 4.21 6.26 1.09
C SER A 182 4.84 7.52 0.48
N ARG A 183 4.79 8.67 1.17
CA ARG A 183 5.44 9.91 0.73
C ARG A 183 6.95 9.75 0.62
N ARG A 184 7.59 9.06 1.58
CA ARG A 184 9.04 8.79 1.52
C ARG A 184 9.42 7.97 0.30
N ILE A 185 8.59 7.00 -0.12
CA ILE A 185 8.79 6.25 -1.37
C ILE A 185 8.69 7.19 -2.58
N VAL A 186 7.63 8.00 -2.65
CA VAL A 186 7.41 8.93 -3.77
C VAL A 186 8.54 9.96 -3.87
N GLU A 187 8.92 10.60 -2.77
CA GLU A 187 10.01 11.58 -2.72
C GLU A 187 11.34 10.95 -3.11
N HIS A 188 11.61 9.71 -2.69
CA HIS A 188 12.82 8.98 -3.06
C HIS A 188 12.90 8.71 -4.56
N MET A 189 11.80 8.29 -5.18
CA MET A 189 11.73 8.07 -6.62
C MET A 189 11.82 9.39 -7.41
N LYS A 190 11.12 10.44 -6.97
CA LYS A 190 11.21 11.79 -7.53
C LYS A 190 12.63 12.37 -7.43
N GLY A 191 13.30 12.19 -6.30
CA GLY A 191 14.67 12.64 -6.07
C GLY A 191 15.70 11.97 -6.98
N GLN A 192 15.37 10.80 -7.55
CA GLN A 192 16.18 10.13 -8.57
C GLN A 192 15.75 10.47 -10.00
N GLY A 193 14.83 11.45 -10.13
CA GLY A 193 14.38 12.06 -11.37
C GLY A 193 13.33 11.25 -12.13
N LEU A 194 12.50 10.50 -11.42
CA LEU A 194 11.27 9.93 -11.98
C LEU A 194 10.11 10.91 -11.78
N ARG A 195 9.24 11.06 -12.78
CA ARG A 195 8.02 11.86 -12.66
C ARG A 195 6.89 11.05 -12.01
N ILE A 196 6.24 11.62 -10.99
CA ILE A 196 5.06 11.04 -10.32
C ILE A 196 4.08 12.18 -10.03
N ASP A 197 2.96 12.20 -10.74
CA ASP A 197 1.99 13.29 -10.72
C ASP A 197 0.65 12.87 -10.10
N SER A 198 0.36 11.58 -10.08
CA SER A 198 -0.87 11.03 -9.52
C SER A 198 -0.71 9.58 -9.08
N VAL A 199 -1.68 9.10 -8.32
CA VAL A 199 -1.74 7.71 -7.84
C VAL A 199 -3.01 7.03 -8.34
N ASN A 200 -2.86 5.80 -8.84
CA ASN A 200 -3.98 4.87 -8.96
C ASN A 200 -3.93 3.90 -7.77
N ALA A 201 -4.97 3.92 -6.93
CA ALA A 201 -5.06 3.07 -5.74
C ALA A 201 -5.99 1.89 -5.99
N ILE A 202 -5.45 0.67 -5.94
CA ILE A 202 -6.21 -0.56 -6.10
C ILE A 202 -6.05 -1.46 -4.88
N GLY A 203 -6.88 -2.49 -4.76
CA GLY A 203 -6.84 -3.45 -3.66
C GLY A 203 -7.92 -3.21 -2.59
N GLY A 204 -7.93 -4.07 -1.57
CA GLY A 204 -9.03 -4.10 -0.60
C GLY A 204 -9.09 -2.86 0.29
N ILE A 205 -7.94 -2.28 0.65
CA ILE A 205 -7.89 -1.11 1.52
C ILE A 205 -8.41 0.13 0.80
N SER A 206 -8.04 0.33 -0.48
CA SER A 206 -8.45 1.53 -1.22
C SER A 206 -9.96 1.66 -1.38
N LYS A 207 -10.70 0.53 -1.38
CA LYS A 207 -12.16 0.49 -1.48
C LYS A 207 -12.88 0.60 -0.14
N LYS A 208 -12.25 0.18 0.96
CA LYS A 208 -12.90 0.01 2.27
C LYS A 208 -12.54 1.10 3.28
N ALA A 209 -11.49 1.89 3.04
CA ALA A 209 -10.98 2.86 4.01
C ALA A 209 -10.83 4.27 3.41
N PRO A 210 -11.94 5.02 3.21
CA PRO A 210 -11.90 6.38 2.67
C PRO A 210 -11.01 7.33 3.47
N PHE A 211 -11.03 7.25 4.80
CA PHE A 211 -10.17 8.06 5.68
C PHE A 211 -8.68 7.86 5.39
N VAL A 212 -8.25 6.60 5.17
CA VAL A 212 -6.86 6.28 4.81
C VAL A 212 -6.50 6.82 3.43
N MET A 213 -7.43 6.74 2.46
CA MET A 213 -7.20 7.30 1.12
C MET A 213 -7.11 8.83 1.13
N GLN A 214 -7.97 9.49 1.91
CA GLN A 214 -7.94 10.95 2.04
C GLN A 214 -6.64 11.41 2.70
N THR A 215 -6.27 10.80 3.83
CA THR A 215 -4.99 11.10 4.51
C THR A 215 -3.80 10.89 3.58
N LEU A 216 -3.81 9.83 2.79
CA LEU A 216 -2.77 9.58 1.79
C LEU A 216 -2.73 10.66 0.71
N ALA A 217 -3.88 11.11 0.20
CA ALA A 217 -3.96 12.17 -0.80
C ALA A 217 -3.42 13.49 -0.25
N ASP A 218 -3.81 13.85 0.98
CA ASP A 218 -3.38 15.08 1.66
C ASP A 218 -1.87 15.08 1.91
N VAL A 219 -1.33 13.96 2.39
CA VAL A 219 0.12 13.84 2.70
C VAL A 219 0.97 13.84 1.42
N LEU A 220 0.50 13.18 0.36
CA LEU A 220 1.21 13.10 -0.92
C LEU A 220 1.09 14.38 -1.76
N ASP A 221 0.12 15.24 -1.46
CA ASP A 221 -0.23 16.43 -2.24
C ASP A 221 -0.44 16.10 -3.73
N MET A 222 -1.24 15.07 -3.99
CA MET A 222 -1.56 14.63 -5.35
C MET A 222 -2.90 13.90 -5.45
N PRO A 223 -3.57 13.93 -6.61
CA PRO A 223 -4.82 13.22 -6.80
C PRO A 223 -4.63 11.70 -6.72
N ILE A 224 -5.54 11.05 -6.00
CA ILE A 224 -5.64 9.58 -5.92
C ILE A 224 -6.92 9.12 -6.60
N ARG A 225 -6.79 8.28 -7.62
CA ARG A 225 -7.92 7.60 -8.26
C ARG A 225 -8.06 6.19 -7.70
N VAL A 226 -9.18 5.91 -7.04
CA VAL A 226 -9.54 4.53 -6.65
C VAL A 226 -10.13 3.81 -7.86
N VAL A 227 -9.65 2.58 -8.15
CA VAL A 227 -10.08 1.75 -9.31
C VAL A 227 -10.84 0.51 -8.86
#